data_AF-A0A520PFS2-F1
#
_entry.id   AF-A0A520PFS2-F1
#
_cell.length_a   1.000
_cell.length_b   1.000
_cell.length_c   1.000
_cell.angle_alpha   90.00
_cell.angle_beta   90.00
_cell.angle_gamma   90.00
#
_symmetry.space_group_name_H-M   'P 1'
#
loop_
_entity.id
_entity.type
_entity.pdbx_description
1 polymer ?
#
loop_
_entity_poly.entity_id
_entity_poly.type
_entity_poly.pdbx_seq_one_letter_code
_entity_poly.pdbx_strand_id
1 'polypeptide(L)'
;MTTTLENASIPEEGNYYQILAIPSTASLVEIRKAYEEQLEAAHLEAISAYSLFPEEQTEQKLLQIGQAFVTLANPIARAKYDDEIRLTIDSEQQTDFQQESAPISETPLTEKPAQTKTETAAPPHKDENKQPEEKLEIPKSVPTEVVGQTQEQRQDFYLNLAVKNEQTEESIEEYYSRLRAHGGNVSFNGAVLKQIRELKSITLDELAKITCIRSTYLEAIEEENFKKFTSEIYLKGYLICYIEAMKLPAEQIIEEYINLYKNQIEAEKG
;
A
#
# COMPACT_ATOMS: atom_id res chain seq x y z
N MET A 1 21.26 4.02 -43.02
CA MET A 1 21.21 4.34 -41.58
C MET A 1 19.85 4.91 -41.28
N THR A 2 18.91 4.09 -40.85
CA THR A 2 17.67 4.49 -40.18
C THR A 2 17.21 3.27 -39.40
N THR A 3 17.71 3.13 -38.18
CA THR A 3 17.26 2.12 -37.22
C THR A 3 15.93 2.62 -36.68
N THR A 4 14.86 1.96 -37.09
CA THR A 4 13.53 2.08 -36.50
C THR A 4 13.64 1.62 -35.05
N LEU A 5 13.53 2.56 -34.11
CA LEU A 5 13.34 2.21 -32.70
C LEU A 5 11.92 1.68 -32.57
N GLU A 6 11.90 0.37 -32.43
CA GLU A 6 10.75 -0.48 -32.27
C GLU A 6 10.02 -0.12 -30.96
N ASN A 7 8.74 0.09 -31.16
CA ASN A 7 7.67 0.26 -30.20
C ASN A 7 7.83 -0.72 -29.01
N ALA A 8 8.40 -0.26 -27.91
CA ALA A 8 8.40 -1.00 -26.65
C ALA A 8 7.05 -0.76 -25.97
N SER A 9 6.06 -1.55 -26.37
CA SER A 9 4.82 -1.70 -25.63
C SER A 9 5.16 -2.08 -24.18
N ILE A 10 4.81 -1.20 -23.25
CA ILE A 10 4.80 -1.49 -21.82
C ILE A 10 3.81 -2.65 -21.65
N PRO A 11 4.20 -3.80 -21.06
CA PRO A 11 3.24 -4.86 -20.77
C PRO A 11 2.17 -4.31 -19.83
N GLU A 12 0.90 -4.50 -20.18
CA GLU A 12 -0.27 -3.93 -19.49
C GLU A 12 -0.41 -4.37 -18.01
N GLU A 13 0.40 -5.33 -17.56
CA GLU A 13 0.50 -5.80 -16.17
C GLU A 13 1.97 -6.06 -15.80
N GLY A 14 2.80 -5.02 -15.84
CA GLY A 14 4.15 -5.08 -15.29
C GLY A 14 4.12 -5.21 -13.76
N ASN A 15 5.13 -5.86 -13.16
CA ASN A 15 5.24 -5.82 -11.70
C ASN A 15 5.43 -4.36 -11.22
N TYR A 16 5.16 -4.07 -9.94
CA TYR A 16 5.21 -2.69 -9.43
C TYR A 16 6.58 -2.00 -9.59
N TYR A 17 7.67 -2.75 -9.60
CA TYR A 17 9.01 -2.23 -9.90
C TYR A 17 9.16 -1.85 -11.37
N GLN A 18 8.56 -2.61 -12.29
CA GLN A 18 8.54 -2.31 -13.72
C GLN A 18 7.64 -1.11 -14.03
N ILE A 19 6.48 -1.01 -13.37
CA ILE A 19 5.57 0.15 -13.51
C ILE A 19 6.28 1.45 -13.12
N LEU A 20 7.07 1.43 -12.04
CA LEU A 20 7.89 2.58 -11.64
C LEU A 20 9.26 2.64 -12.34
N ALA A 21 9.59 1.70 -13.23
CA ALA A 21 10.89 1.62 -13.92
C ALA A 21 12.12 1.65 -12.98
N ILE A 22 12.05 0.95 -11.85
CA ILE A 22 13.08 0.89 -10.81
C ILE A 22 13.52 -0.55 -10.51
N PRO A 23 14.74 -0.78 -9.99
CA PRO A 23 15.16 -2.10 -9.54
C PRO A 23 14.45 -2.52 -8.24
N SER A 24 14.36 -3.84 -7.99
CA SER A 24 13.80 -4.37 -6.73
C SER A 24 14.60 -4.01 -5.49
N THR A 25 15.82 -3.50 -5.64
CA THR A 25 16.67 -2.98 -4.58
C THR A 25 16.53 -1.46 -4.38
N ALA A 26 15.58 -0.80 -5.05
CA ALA A 26 15.41 0.65 -4.97
C ALA A 26 15.08 1.14 -3.55
N SER A 27 15.69 2.25 -3.19
CA SER A 27 15.42 3.01 -1.97
C SER A 27 14.10 3.78 -2.07
N LEU A 28 13.58 4.26 -0.93
CA LEU A 28 12.34 5.04 -0.91
C LEU A 28 12.45 6.34 -1.72
N VAL A 29 13.61 7.00 -1.74
CA VAL A 29 13.78 8.21 -2.55
C VAL A 29 13.77 7.91 -4.03
N GLU A 30 14.38 6.81 -4.44
CA GLU A 30 14.31 6.36 -5.82
C GLU A 30 12.87 6.00 -6.20
N ILE A 31 12.14 5.30 -5.32
CA ILE A 31 10.71 4.99 -5.50
C ILE A 31 9.88 6.27 -5.65
N ARG A 32 10.08 7.24 -4.75
CA ARG A 32 9.35 8.51 -4.78
C ARG A 32 9.67 9.32 -6.03
N LYS A 33 10.95 9.44 -6.37
CA LYS A 33 11.40 10.17 -7.56
C LYS A 33 10.81 9.52 -8.82
N ALA A 34 10.87 8.20 -8.91
CA ALA A 34 10.29 7.46 -10.02
C ALA A 34 8.77 7.63 -10.11
N TYR A 35 8.06 7.62 -8.98
CA TYR A 35 6.64 7.93 -8.94
C TYR A 35 6.34 9.34 -9.49
N GLU A 36 7.06 10.36 -9.02
CA GLU A 36 6.89 11.75 -9.50
C GLU A 36 7.18 11.85 -11.00
N GLU A 37 8.26 11.22 -11.50
CA GLU A 37 8.62 11.19 -12.92
C GLU A 37 7.58 10.46 -13.78
N GLN A 38 7.09 9.29 -13.34
CA GLN A 38 6.07 8.52 -14.07
C GLN A 38 4.71 9.22 -14.08
N LEU A 39 4.37 9.89 -12.98
CA LEU A 39 3.16 10.71 -12.89
C LEU A 39 3.23 11.88 -13.90
N GLU A 40 4.33 12.64 -13.90
CA GLU A 40 4.53 13.75 -14.84
C GLU A 40 4.54 13.26 -16.30
N ALA A 41 5.18 12.13 -16.59
CA ALA A 41 5.19 11.53 -17.92
C ALA A 41 3.78 11.16 -18.37
N ALA A 42 2.98 10.51 -17.50
CA ALA A 42 1.59 10.16 -17.80
C ALA A 42 0.71 11.41 -18.02
N HIS A 43 0.92 12.47 -17.24
CA HIS A 43 0.19 13.73 -17.44
C HIS A 43 0.60 14.44 -18.74
N LEU A 44 1.90 14.48 -19.05
CA LEU A 44 2.39 15.07 -20.29
C LEU A 44 1.92 14.28 -21.51
N GLU A 45 1.88 12.95 -21.41
CA GLU A 45 1.34 12.07 -22.43
C GLU A 45 -0.15 12.35 -22.66
N ALA A 46 -0.95 12.44 -21.58
CA ALA A 46 -2.36 12.81 -21.65
C ALA A 46 -2.58 14.17 -22.33
N ILE A 47 -1.74 15.16 -22.01
CA ILE A 47 -1.76 16.49 -22.64
C ILE A 47 -1.34 16.40 -24.12
N SER A 48 -0.30 15.64 -24.45
CA SER A 48 0.17 15.50 -25.83
C SER A 48 -0.84 14.75 -26.70
N ALA A 49 -1.60 13.86 -26.10
CA ALA A 49 -2.56 12.99 -26.76
C ALA A 49 -4.01 13.48 -26.62
N TYR A 50 -4.21 14.79 -26.40
CA TYR A 50 -5.50 15.51 -26.24
C TYR A 50 -6.58 15.25 -27.33
N SER A 51 -6.39 14.29 -28.24
CA SER A 51 -7.33 13.90 -29.28
C SER A 51 -7.45 12.39 -29.53
N LEU A 52 -6.66 11.51 -28.89
CA LEU A 52 -6.49 10.12 -29.35
C LEU A 52 -6.70 9.00 -28.31
N PHE A 53 -6.61 9.26 -27.00
CA PHE A 53 -6.87 8.24 -25.97
C PHE A 53 -8.15 8.52 -25.17
N PRO A 54 -8.93 7.49 -24.81
CA PRO A 54 -10.02 7.63 -23.84
C PRO A 54 -9.46 8.07 -22.48
N GLU A 55 -10.15 8.99 -21.80
CA GLU A 55 -9.81 9.43 -20.43
C GLU A 55 -9.58 8.23 -19.49
N GLU A 56 -10.35 7.16 -19.67
CA GLU A 56 -10.28 5.90 -18.91
C GLU A 56 -8.91 5.20 -18.94
N GLN A 57 -8.21 5.17 -20.08
CA GLN A 57 -6.89 4.51 -20.17
C GLN A 57 -5.82 5.29 -19.41
N THR A 58 -5.89 6.62 -19.46
CA THR A 58 -5.00 7.49 -18.70
C THR A 58 -5.26 7.33 -17.21
N GLU A 59 -6.53 7.23 -16.82
CA GLU A 59 -6.93 6.98 -15.43
C GLU A 59 -6.40 5.65 -14.91
N GLN A 60 -6.54 4.57 -15.68
CA GLN A 60 -6.03 3.25 -15.31
C GLN A 60 -4.50 3.27 -15.11
N LYS A 61 -3.76 3.94 -16.02
CA LYS A 61 -2.31 4.10 -15.90
C LYS A 61 -1.91 4.88 -14.64
N LEU A 62 -2.59 5.99 -14.36
CA LEU A 62 -2.34 6.78 -13.14
C LEU A 62 -2.67 5.98 -11.87
N LEU A 63 -3.73 5.17 -11.91
CA LEU A 63 -4.10 4.29 -10.80
C LEU A 63 -3.02 3.23 -10.55
N GLN A 64 -2.52 2.57 -11.60
CA GLN A 64 -1.45 1.59 -11.51
C GLN A 64 -0.15 2.19 -10.95
N ILE A 65 0.24 3.39 -11.40
CA ILE A 65 1.40 4.12 -10.87
C ILE A 65 1.21 4.41 -9.37
N GLY A 66 0.00 4.83 -8.97
CA GLY A 66 -0.35 5.05 -7.56
C GLY A 66 -0.27 3.77 -6.72
N GLN A 67 -0.85 2.66 -7.18
CA GLN A 67 -0.82 1.36 -6.49
C GLN A 67 0.60 0.83 -6.31
N ALA A 68 1.42 0.93 -7.36
CA ALA A 68 2.83 0.55 -7.30
C ALA A 68 3.56 1.37 -6.23
N PHE A 69 3.34 2.68 -6.20
CA PHE A 69 3.94 3.55 -5.20
C PHE A 69 3.50 3.20 -3.77
N VAL A 70 2.19 3.08 -3.51
CA VAL A 70 1.66 2.78 -2.17
C VAL A 70 2.22 1.45 -1.63
N THR A 71 2.26 0.43 -2.47
CA THR A 71 2.77 -0.89 -2.09
C THR A 71 4.27 -0.86 -1.83
N LEU A 72 5.07 -0.29 -2.74
CA LEU A 72 6.53 -0.28 -2.64
C LEU A 72 7.05 0.71 -1.60
N ALA A 73 6.31 1.79 -1.32
CA ALA A 73 6.66 2.74 -0.28
C ALA A 73 6.51 2.11 1.12
N ASN A 74 5.44 1.34 1.36
CA ASN A 74 5.24 0.68 2.64
C ASN A 74 6.16 -0.55 2.79
N PRO A 75 7.13 -0.58 3.72
CA PRO A 75 8.09 -1.69 3.83
C PRO A 75 7.41 -3.01 4.19
N ILE A 76 6.29 -2.97 4.92
CA ILE A 76 5.52 -4.17 5.29
C ILE A 76 4.77 -4.69 4.05
N ALA A 77 4.14 -3.80 3.28
CA ALA A 77 3.42 -4.18 2.07
C ALA A 77 4.40 -4.65 0.97
N ARG A 78 5.53 -3.97 0.81
CA ARG A 78 6.62 -4.35 -0.11
C ARG A 78 7.16 -5.74 0.22
N ALA A 79 7.44 -6.05 1.48
CA ALA A 79 7.92 -7.38 1.86
C ALA A 79 6.91 -8.48 1.50
N LYS A 80 5.62 -8.26 1.78
CA LYS A 80 4.55 -9.19 1.38
C LYS A 80 4.48 -9.36 -0.14
N TYR A 81 4.55 -8.26 -0.87
CA TYR A 81 4.54 -8.26 -2.34
C TYR A 81 5.76 -8.99 -2.94
N ASP A 82 6.95 -8.77 -2.37
CA ASP A 82 8.17 -9.46 -2.78
C ASP A 82 8.08 -10.98 -2.55
N ASP A 83 7.47 -11.40 -1.44
CA ASP A 83 7.17 -12.81 -1.17
C ASP A 83 6.17 -13.38 -2.19
N GLU A 84 5.10 -12.65 -2.53
CA GLU A 84 4.11 -13.04 -3.54
C GLU A 84 4.74 -13.23 -4.93
N ILE A 85 5.59 -12.29 -5.37
CA ILE A 85 6.32 -12.41 -6.65
C ILE A 85 7.18 -13.67 -6.66
N ARG A 86 7.94 -13.94 -5.58
CA ARG A 86 8.80 -15.14 -5.51
C ARG A 86 7.99 -16.42 -5.64
N LEU A 87 6.84 -16.49 -4.97
CA LEU A 87 5.95 -17.65 -5.05
C LEU A 87 5.38 -17.86 -6.46
N THR A 88 5.02 -16.78 -7.16
CA THR A 88 4.55 -16.88 -8.56
C THR A 88 5.63 -17.40 -9.49
N ILE A 89 6.87 -16.91 -9.38
CA ILE A 89 8.01 -17.37 -10.20
C ILE A 89 8.33 -18.84 -9.92
N ASP A 90 8.30 -19.27 -8.67
CA ASP A 90 8.55 -20.67 -8.30
C ASP A 90 7.45 -21.61 -8.83
N SER A 91 6.20 -21.14 -8.89
CA SER A 91 5.07 -21.90 -9.44
C SER A 91 5.09 -22.02 -10.97
N GLU A 92 5.53 -20.98 -11.68
CA GLU A 92 5.72 -21.03 -13.13
C GLU A 92 6.88 -21.96 -13.51
N GLN A 93 7.97 -21.96 -12.74
CA GLN A 93 9.09 -22.89 -12.96
C GLN A 93 8.71 -24.34 -12.71
N GLN A 94 7.79 -24.65 -11.79
CA GLN A 94 7.30 -26.03 -11.58
C GLN A 94 6.42 -26.57 -12.72
N THR A 95 5.80 -25.70 -13.51
CA THR A 95 4.99 -26.12 -14.68
C THR A 95 5.83 -26.53 -15.89
N ASP A 96 7.07 -26.06 -15.98
CA ASP A 96 7.99 -26.37 -17.10
C ASP A 96 8.78 -27.69 -16.91
N PHE A 97 8.79 -28.25 -15.69
CA PHE A 97 9.50 -29.52 -15.40
C PHE A 97 8.65 -30.80 -15.54
N GLN A 98 7.37 -30.71 -15.91
CA GLN A 98 6.49 -31.89 -16.03
C GLN A 98 6.48 -32.53 -17.43
N GLN A 99 7.28 -32.04 -18.38
CA GLN A 99 7.29 -32.56 -19.76
C GLN A 99 8.63 -33.12 -20.24
N GLU A 100 9.45 -33.72 -19.37
CA GLU A 100 10.41 -34.73 -19.83
C GLU A 100 10.94 -35.58 -18.68
N SER A 101 10.30 -36.72 -18.43
CA SER A 101 10.93 -38.05 -18.29
C SER A 101 10.09 -39.01 -17.43
N ALA A 102 9.61 -40.05 -18.10
CA ALA A 102 9.51 -41.39 -17.52
C ALA A 102 10.38 -42.30 -18.41
N PRO A 103 10.84 -43.52 -18.01
CA PRO A 103 10.23 -44.34 -16.96
C PRO A 103 11.15 -45.31 -16.14
N ILE A 104 10.56 -45.89 -15.08
CA ILE A 104 10.77 -47.26 -14.49
C ILE A 104 12.10 -47.56 -13.73
N SER A 105 12.05 -47.83 -12.40
CA SER A 105 11.74 -49.17 -11.83
C SER A 105 11.86 -49.22 -10.29
N GLU A 106 10.79 -49.71 -9.67
CA GLU A 106 10.69 -50.67 -8.56
C GLU A 106 11.40 -50.47 -7.19
N THR A 107 10.55 -50.33 -6.17
CA THR A 107 10.62 -50.56 -4.70
C THR A 107 11.10 -51.99 -4.29
N PRO A 108 11.06 -52.48 -3.01
CA PRO A 108 10.72 -51.87 -1.69
C PRO A 108 11.58 -52.34 -0.45
N LEU A 109 11.36 -51.68 0.71
CA LEU A 109 11.26 -52.19 2.12
C LEU A 109 12.45 -53.00 2.71
N THR A 110 12.87 -52.97 3.98
CA THR A 110 12.29 -52.64 5.30
C THR A 110 13.44 -52.74 6.33
N GLU A 111 13.24 -52.19 7.52
CA GLU A 111 13.52 -52.81 8.85
C GLU A 111 14.12 -51.85 9.89
N LYS A 112 13.41 -51.80 11.02
CA LYS A 112 13.84 -51.36 12.36
C LYS A 112 13.80 -52.65 13.21
N PRO A 113 14.65 -52.84 14.24
CA PRO A 113 14.07 -52.78 15.59
C PRO A 113 15.02 -52.35 16.74
N ALA A 114 14.48 -51.48 17.60
CA ALA A 114 14.22 -51.66 19.03
C ALA A 114 15.32 -51.70 20.15
N GLN A 115 14.91 -51.12 21.28
CA GLN A 115 15.27 -51.29 22.71
C GLN A 115 16.54 -50.52 23.20
N THR A 116 16.54 -49.78 24.33
CA THR A 116 16.07 -50.17 25.67
C THR A 116 15.87 -48.96 26.60
N LYS A 117 15.09 -49.21 27.66
CA LYS A 117 14.50 -48.37 28.73
C LYS A 117 15.52 -47.69 29.66
N THR A 118 15.18 -46.54 30.26
CA THR A 118 14.84 -46.45 31.71
C THR A 118 14.29 -45.08 32.11
N GLU A 119 13.46 -45.16 33.13
CA GLU A 119 12.51 -44.23 33.75
C GLU A 119 13.18 -43.50 34.93
N THR A 120 12.75 -42.27 35.27
CA THR A 120 12.30 -41.87 36.64
C THR A 120 12.20 -40.33 36.83
N ALA A 121 10.97 -39.93 37.19
CA ALA A 121 10.51 -38.83 38.07
C ALA A 121 10.51 -37.35 37.65
N ALA A 122 9.30 -36.78 37.73
CA ALA A 122 8.92 -35.39 38.03
C ALA A 122 7.72 -35.46 39.02
N PRO A 123 7.15 -34.38 39.60
CA PRO A 123 7.63 -33.05 40.06
C PRO A 123 7.19 -32.78 41.55
N PRO A 124 7.20 -31.54 42.13
CA PRO A 124 6.18 -30.52 41.84
C PRO A 124 6.66 -29.04 41.84
N HIS A 125 5.79 -28.22 41.24
CA HIS A 125 5.84 -26.79 40.93
C HIS A 125 6.01 -25.83 42.13
N LYS A 126 6.61 -24.65 41.86
CA LYS A 126 5.99 -23.32 42.09
C LYS A 126 6.75 -22.19 41.37
N ASP A 127 5.95 -21.18 41.01
CA ASP A 127 6.12 -20.13 40.02
C ASP A 127 7.28 -19.13 40.24
N GLU A 128 7.82 -18.59 39.13
CA GLU A 128 7.87 -17.13 38.85
C GLU A 128 8.55 -16.84 37.48
N ASN A 129 7.69 -16.55 36.51
CA ASN A 129 7.79 -15.64 35.35
C ASN A 129 9.17 -15.20 34.80
N LYS A 130 9.53 -15.67 33.59
CA LYS A 130 10.40 -14.98 32.62
C LYS A 130 9.86 -15.16 31.21
N GLN A 131 9.76 -14.05 30.48
CA GLN A 131 9.52 -13.95 29.03
C GLN A 131 10.42 -14.89 28.22
N PRO A 132 10.02 -15.20 26.98
CA PRO A 132 10.91 -14.84 25.87
C PRO A 132 10.16 -14.03 24.80
N GLU A 133 10.67 -12.84 24.54
CA GLU A 133 10.43 -12.06 23.34
C GLU A 133 10.92 -12.86 22.12
N GLU A 134 9.99 -13.20 21.24
CA GLU A 134 10.30 -13.93 20.01
C GLU A 134 10.84 -12.94 18.97
N LYS A 135 12.17 -12.81 18.97
CA LYS A 135 12.95 -12.01 18.03
C LYS A 135 13.03 -12.76 16.69
N LEU A 136 12.24 -12.34 15.70
CA LEU A 136 12.36 -12.80 14.32
C LEU A 136 13.52 -12.06 13.64
N GLU A 137 14.65 -12.75 13.43
CA GLU A 137 15.80 -12.29 12.64
C GLU A 137 15.84 -12.98 11.28
N ILE A 138 15.74 -12.25 10.15
CA ILE A 138 16.22 -12.68 8.80
C ILE A 138 16.57 -11.42 7.94
N PRO A 139 17.31 -11.53 6.80
CA PRO A 139 18.72 -11.18 6.61
C PRO A 139 19.00 -9.84 5.88
N LYS A 140 20.25 -9.35 6.00
CA LYS A 140 20.77 -8.08 5.44
C LYS A 140 20.81 -8.05 3.91
N SER A 141 19.89 -7.31 3.30
CA SER A 141 20.10 -6.65 2.00
C SER A 141 19.49 -5.25 2.08
N VAL A 142 20.11 -4.38 2.87
CA VAL A 142 19.65 -3.00 3.12
C VAL A 142 20.42 -2.04 2.22
N PRO A 143 19.76 -1.34 1.29
CA PRO A 143 20.30 -0.08 0.78
C PRO A 143 20.22 0.99 1.87
N THR A 144 21.40 1.52 2.21
CA THR A 144 21.64 2.59 3.19
C THR A 144 21.09 3.94 2.69
N GLU A 145 20.12 4.50 3.44
CA GLU A 145 19.66 5.91 3.45
C GLU A 145 19.14 6.46 2.09
N VAL A 146 18.23 7.43 1.97
CA VAL A 146 18.32 8.84 2.37
C VAL A 146 16.94 9.49 2.22
N VAL A 147 16.37 10.03 3.31
CA VAL A 147 15.63 11.31 3.48
C VAL A 147 15.45 11.43 5.00
N GLY A 148 16.58 11.51 5.72
CA GLY A 148 16.62 11.63 7.17
C GLY A 148 15.94 10.53 8.01
N GLN A 149 15.48 9.43 7.40
CA GLN A 149 14.78 8.34 8.08
C GLN A 149 15.32 6.97 7.66
N THR A 150 15.54 6.09 8.64
CA THR A 150 15.94 4.70 8.41
C THR A 150 14.73 3.83 8.04
N GLN A 151 14.97 2.67 7.41
CA GLN A 151 13.93 1.69 7.09
C GLN A 151 13.15 1.24 8.34
N GLU A 152 13.85 1.08 9.47
CA GLU A 152 13.27 0.77 10.77
C GLU A 152 12.33 1.88 11.26
N GLN A 153 12.77 3.16 11.20
CA GLN A 153 11.92 4.29 11.59
C GLN A 153 10.64 4.37 10.75
N ARG A 154 10.72 4.03 9.46
CA ARG A 154 9.53 3.92 8.59
C ARG A 154 8.60 2.81 9.03
N GLN A 155 9.13 1.63 9.32
CA GLN A 155 8.35 0.50 9.82
C GLN A 155 7.62 0.86 11.13
N ASP A 156 8.29 1.57 12.04
CA ASP A 156 7.69 2.06 13.28
C ASP A 156 6.51 2.99 13.01
N PHE A 157 6.56 3.88 12.00
CA PHE A 157 5.42 4.71 11.65
C PHE A 157 4.20 3.87 11.24
N TYR A 158 4.37 2.83 10.42
CA TYR A 158 3.25 1.98 10.00
C TYR A 158 2.67 1.16 11.16
N LEU A 159 3.53 0.64 12.05
CA LEU A 159 3.09 -0.09 13.24
C LEU A 159 2.33 0.83 14.21
N ASN A 160 2.87 2.01 14.49
CA ASN A 160 2.21 2.99 15.34
C ASN A 160 0.85 3.43 14.78
N LEU A 161 0.76 3.66 13.47
CA LEU A 161 -0.51 3.99 12.81
C LEU A 161 -1.52 2.84 12.91
N ALA A 162 -1.08 1.60 12.70
CA ALA A 162 -1.95 0.42 12.82
C ALA A 162 -2.53 0.30 14.24
N VAL A 163 -1.69 0.47 15.27
CA VAL A 163 -2.11 0.48 16.68
C VAL A 163 -3.13 1.59 16.95
N LYS A 164 -2.89 2.81 16.46
CA LYS A 164 -3.86 3.93 16.58
C LYS A 164 -5.18 3.60 15.90
N ASN A 165 -5.13 2.97 14.72
CA ASN A 165 -6.33 2.61 13.98
C ASN A 165 -7.20 1.60 14.75
N GLU A 166 -6.58 0.60 15.37
CA GLU A 166 -7.24 -0.43 16.20
C GLU A 166 -7.78 0.15 17.51
N GLN A 167 -6.98 0.93 18.24
CA GLN A 167 -7.38 1.50 19.53
C GLN A 167 -8.57 2.47 19.43
N THR A 168 -8.79 3.04 18.25
CA THR A 168 -9.80 4.10 18.04
C THR A 168 -11.04 3.57 17.33
N GLU A 169 -11.08 2.29 16.95
CA GLU A 169 -12.18 1.68 16.20
C GLU A 169 -13.53 1.85 16.91
N GLU A 170 -13.59 1.54 18.21
CA GLU A 170 -14.81 1.71 19.02
C GLU A 170 -15.26 3.18 19.10
N SER A 171 -14.31 4.12 19.26
CA SER A 171 -14.61 5.55 19.31
C SER A 171 -15.15 6.08 17.98
N ILE A 172 -14.66 5.55 16.86
CA ILE A 172 -15.12 5.93 15.52
C ILE A 172 -16.52 5.33 15.26
N GLU A 173 -16.77 4.09 15.65
CA GLU A 173 -18.09 3.49 15.50
C GLU A 173 -19.15 4.21 16.37
N GLU A 174 -18.78 4.65 17.56
CA GLU A 174 -19.64 5.48 18.40
C GLU A 174 -19.92 6.84 17.75
N TYR A 175 -18.91 7.46 17.13
CA TYR A 175 -19.06 8.70 16.37
C TYR A 175 -20.03 8.52 15.18
N TYR A 176 -19.89 7.48 14.37
CA TYR A 176 -20.83 7.18 13.28
C TYR A 176 -22.25 6.92 13.79
N SER A 177 -22.38 6.21 14.91
CA SER A 177 -23.68 5.94 15.53
C SER A 177 -24.39 7.22 15.99
N ARG A 178 -23.64 8.19 16.56
CA ARG A 178 -24.18 9.50 16.92
C ARG A 178 -24.68 10.28 15.70
N LEU A 179 -23.92 10.29 14.61
CA LEU A 179 -24.34 10.98 13.38
C LEU A 179 -25.62 10.37 12.79
N ARG A 180 -25.70 9.03 12.73
CA ARG A 180 -26.90 8.32 12.25
C ARG A 180 -28.13 8.54 13.13
N ALA A 181 -27.96 8.66 14.45
CA ALA A 181 -29.06 8.84 15.39
C ALA A 181 -29.82 10.17 15.22
N HIS A 182 -29.19 11.18 14.63
CA HIS A 182 -29.83 12.47 14.35
C HIS A 182 -30.64 12.50 13.04
N GLY A 183 -30.82 11.35 12.37
CA GLY A 183 -31.65 11.24 11.16
C GLY A 183 -31.03 11.85 9.91
N GLY A 184 -29.78 12.30 9.99
CA GLY A 184 -28.99 12.71 8.83
C GLY A 184 -28.19 11.54 8.28
N ASN A 185 -28.13 11.42 6.95
CA ASN A 185 -27.05 10.65 6.33
C ASN A 185 -25.73 11.32 6.72
N VAL A 186 -24.74 10.52 7.11
CA VAL A 186 -23.37 11.02 7.32
C VAL A 186 -22.91 11.56 5.98
N SER A 187 -22.70 12.88 5.88
CA SER A 187 -22.05 13.48 4.72
C SER A 187 -20.56 13.62 5.03
N PHE A 188 -19.74 12.90 4.27
CA PHE A 188 -18.30 12.91 4.41
C PHE A 188 -17.68 14.08 3.67
N ASN A 189 -17.35 15.12 4.44
CA ASN A 189 -16.70 16.33 3.97
C ASN A 189 -15.34 16.52 4.67
N GLY A 190 -14.59 17.56 4.33
CA GLY A 190 -13.25 17.80 4.87
C GLY A 190 -13.26 17.96 6.39
N ALA A 191 -14.25 18.66 6.93
CA ALA A 191 -14.41 18.84 8.37
C ALA A 191 -14.67 17.51 9.10
N VAL A 192 -15.48 16.62 8.52
CA VAL A 192 -15.74 15.28 9.08
C VAL A 192 -14.47 14.42 9.02
N LEU A 193 -13.73 14.44 7.91
CA LEU A 193 -12.47 13.70 7.78
C LEU A 193 -11.42 14.18 8.79
N LYS A 194 -11.38 15.49 9.07
CA LYS A 194 -10.54 16.08 10.11
C LYS A 194 -10.93 15.60 11.51
N GLN A 195 -12.23 15.64 11.83
CA GLN A 195 -12.73 15.18 13.13
C GLN A 195 -12.41 13.71 13.35
N ILE A 196 -12.61 12.86 12.33
CA ILE A 196 -12.26 11.45 12.40
C ILE A 196 -10.76 11.30 12.64
N ARG A 197 -9.90 12.03 11.93
CA ARG A 197 -8.44 11.96 12.14
C ARG A 197 -8.03 12.34 13.56
N GLU A 198 -8.60 13.42 14.08
CA GLU A 198 -8.34 13.88 15.44
C GLU A 198 -8.83 12.87 16.49
N LEU A 199 -10.00 12.26 16.29
CA LEU A 199 -10.49 11.15 17.13
C LEU A 199 -9.56 9.95 17.09
N LYS A 200 -8.98 9.64 15.93
CA LYS A 200 -7.96 8.59 15.79
C LYS A 200 -6.60 8.97 16.38
N SER A 201 -6.45 10.20 16.90
CA SER A 201 -5.19 10.75 17.43
C SER A 201 -4.03 10.68 16.43
N ILE A 202 -4.34 10.84 15.14
CA ILE A 202 -3.36 10.83 14.05
C ILE A 202 -3.06 12.28 13.64
N THR A 203 -1.80 12.64 13.53
CA THR A 203 -1.39 13.97 13.04
C THR A 203 -1.22 13.99 11.52
N LEU A 204 -1.32 15.18 10.91
CA LEU A 204 -1.04 15.34 9.47
C LEU A 204 0.42 15.02 9.11
N ASP A 205 1.35 15.15 10.05
CA ASP A 205 2.75 14.77 9.85
C ASP A 205 2.91 13.24 9.82
N GLU A 206 2.22 12.52 10.70
CA GLU A 206 2.18 11.06 10.67
C GLU A 206 1.55 10.53 9.37
N LEU A 207 0.42 11.09 8.94
CA LEU A 207 -0.17 10.73 7.65
C LEU A 207 0.76 11.06 6.48
N ALA A 208 1.44 12.20 6.51
CA ALA A 208 2.39 12.57 5.46
C ALA A 208 3.56 11.58 5.37
N LYS A 209 4.06 11.09 6.51
CA LYS A 209 5.11 10.06 6.55
C LYS A 209 4.65 8.71 5.99
N ILE A 210 3.37 8.39 6.13
CA ILE A 210 2.80 7.10 5.70
C ILE A 210 2.38 7.12 4.24
N THR A 211 1.61 8.14 3.86
CA THR A 211 1.06 8.32 2.51
C THR A 211 2.08 8.92 1.54
N CYS A 212 3.17 9.48 2.08
CA CYS A 212 4.15 10.28 1.34
C CYS A 212 3.58 11.54 0.67
N ILE A 213 2.35 11.92 0.99
CA ILE A 213 1.71 13.14 0.53
C ILE A 213 2.18 14.28 1.43
N ARG A 214 2.49 15.45 0.86
CA ARG A 214 2.87 16.63 1.66
C ARG A 214 1.69 17.03 2.57
N SER A 215 1.96 17.35 3.83
CA SER A 215 0.92 17.75 4.79
C SER A 215 0.04 18.90 4.28
N THR A 216 0.58 19.78 3.43
CA THR A 216 -0.16 20.89 2.79
C THR A 216 -1.30 20.45 1.88
N TYR A 217 -1.24 19.23 1.32
CA TYR A 217 -2.33 18.65 0.51
C TYR A 217 -3.30 17.90 1.40
N LEU A 218 -2.83 17.21 2.45
CA LEU A 218 -3.69 16.55 3.43
C LEU A 218 -4.56 17.59 4.18
N GLU A 219 -3.96 18.72 4.57
CA GLU A 219 -4.67 19.88 5.11
C GLU A 219 -5.68 20.45 4.11
N ALA A 220 -5.33 20.54 2.83
CA ALA A 220 -6.25 21.01 1.79
C ALA A 220 -7.47 20.09 1.58
N ILE A 221 -7.34 18.78 1.86
CA ILE A 221 -8.49 17.87 1.93
C ILE A 221 -9.37 18.25 3.12
N GLU A 222 -8.80 18.43 4.31
CA GLU A 222 -9.58 18.78 5.49
C GLU A 222 -10.28 20.15 5.42
N GLU A 223 -9.68 21.09 4.71
CA GLU A 223 -10.20 22.45 4.51
C GLU A 223 -11.06 22.59 3.25
N GLU A 224 -11.26 21.52 2.47
CA GLU A 224 -11.94 21.56 1.17
C GLU A 224 -11.35 22.62 0.23
N ASN A 225 -10.04 22.86 0.33
CA ASN A 225 -9.33 23.83 -0.48
C ASN A 225 -8.97 23.23 -1.84
N PHE A 226 -10.01 23.01 -2.66
CA PHE A 226 -9.89 22.35 -3.96
C PHE A 226 -8.98 23.07 -4.95
N LYS A 227 -8.74 24.38 -4.76
CA LYS A 227 -7.85 25.20 -5.60
C LYS A 227 -6.39 24.76 -5.54
N LYS A 228 -5.98 24.02 -4.51
CA LYS A 228 -4.64 23.45 -4.43
C LYS A 228 -4.41 22.25 -5.35
N PHE A 229 -5.46 21.60 -5.82
CA PHE A 229 -5.37 20.41 -6.65
C PHE A 229 -5.44 20.83 -8.12
N THR A 230 -4.56 20.26 -8.93
CA THR A 230 -4.47 20.56 -10.37
C THR A 230 -5.56 19.88 -11.18
N SER A 231 -6.11 18.76 -10.71
CA SER A 231 -7.26 18.08 -11.31
C SER A 231 -8.03 17.23 -10.28
N GLU A 232 -9.24 16.79 -10.67
CA GLU A 232 -10.06 15.83 -9.92
C GLU A 232 -9.29 14.53 -9.63
N ILE A 233 -8.47 14.07 -10.57
CA ILE A 233 -7.71 12.82 -10.47
C ILE A 233 -6.69 12.92 -9.31
N TYR A 234 -5.97 14.05 -9.20
CA TYR A 234 -5.05 14.27 -8.09
C TYR A 234 -5.76 14.31 -6.74
N LEU A 235 -6.91 15.00 -6.67
CA LEU A 235 -7.73 15.04 -5.47
C LEU A 235 -8.16 13.63 -5.06
N LYS A 236 -8.72 12.86 -6.00
CA LYS A 236 -9.20 11.50 -5.76
C LYS A 236 -8.06 10.58 -5.31
N GLY A 237 -6.89 10.64 -5.95
CA GLY A 237 -5.74 9.83 -5.57
C GLY A 237 -5.23 10.13 -4.16
N TYR A 238 -5.11 11.41 -3.80
CA TYR A 238 -4.68 11.81 -2.45
C TYR A 238 -5.73 11.47 -1.39
N LEU A 239 -7.01 11.60 -1.73
CA LEU A 239 -8.12 11.22 -0.87
C LEU A 239 -8.14 9.71 -0.59
N ILE A 240 -7.93 8.86 -1.61
CA ILE A 240 -7.81 7.40 -1.43
C ILE A 240 -6.70 7.08 -0.43
N CYS A 241 -5.50 7.62 -0.64
CA CYS A 241 -4.37 7.38 0.26
C CYS A 241 -4.66 7.81 1.70
N TYR A 242 -5.36 8.94 1.88
CA TYR A 242 -5.77 9.45 3.19
C TYR A 242 -6.72 8.48 3.90
N ILE A 243 -7.76 8.04 3.20
CA ILE A 243 -8.81 7.15 3.73
C ILE A 243 -8.24 5.77 4.07
N GLU A 244 -7.47 5.19 3.16
CA GLU A 244 -6.88 3.85 3.33
C GLU A 244 -5.93 3.81 4.52
N ALA A 245 -5.08 4.83 4.68
CA ALA A 245 -4.17 4.94 5.82
C ALA A 245 -4.94 4.96 7.16
N MET A 246 -6.15 5.51 7.18
CA MET A 246 -7.00 5.61 8.36
C MET A 246 -8.01 4.46 8.51
N LYS A 247 -8.02 3.48 7.60
CA LYS A 247 -8.98 2.36 7.53
C LYS A 247 -10.45 2.83 7.55
N LEU A 248 -10.77 3.83 6.73
CA LEU A 248 -12.14 4.37 6.60
C LEU A 248 -12.90 3.73 5.41
N PRO A 249 -14.24 3.82 5.36
CA PRO A 249 -15.04 3.28 4.24
C PRO A 249 -14.80 4.08 2.94
N ALA A 250 -13.90 3.57 2.08
CA ALA A 250 -13.39 4.30 0.92
C ALA A 250 -14.47 4.66 -0.10
N GLU A 251 -15.27 3.68 -0.53
CA GLU A 251 -16.25 3.86 -1.61
C GLU A 251 -17.22 5.02 -1.31
N GLN A 252 -17.81 5.02 -0.11
CA GLN A 252 -18.77 6.04 0.29
C GLN A 252 -18.12 7.43 0.39
N ILE A 253 -16.97 7.51 1.05
CA ILE A 253 -16.29 8.80 1.27
C ILE A 253 -15.87 9.41 -0.07
N ILE A 254 -15.30 8.61 -0.98
CA ILE A 254 -14.84 9.09 -2.28
C ILE A 254 -16.01 9.63 -3.09
N GLU A 255 -17.13 8.90 -3.15
CA GLU A 255 -18.31 9.34 -3.90
C GLU A 255 -18.83 10.69 -3.38
N GLU A 256 -19.09 10.78 -2.07
CA GLU A 256 -19.64 11.98 -1.46
C GLU A 256 -18.69 13.18 -1.58
N TYR A 257 -17.40 12.97 -1.33
CA TYR A 257 -16.41 14.03 -1.35
C TYR A 257 -16.13 14.56 -2.76
N ILE A 258 -16.10 13.69 -3.78
CA ILE A 258 -15.94 14.12 -5.18
C ILE A 258 -17.19 14.85 -5.67
N ASN A 259 -18.39 14.48 -5.19
CA ASN A 259 -19.60 15.25 -5.48
C ASN A 259 -19.53 16.68 -4.91
N LEU A 260 -18.96 16.87 -3.71
CA LEU A 260 -18.71 18.20 -3.14
C LEU A 260 -17.78 19.03 -4.04
N TYR A 261 -16.68 18.43 -4.48
CA TYR A 261 -15.74 19.06 -5.41
C TYR A 261 -16.44 19.51 -6.71
N LYS A 262 -17.22 18.62 -7.34
CA LYS A 262 -17.94 18.93 -8.59
C LYS A 262 -18.92 20.08 -8.43
N ASN A 263 -19.73 20.03 -7.36
CA ASN A 263 -20.70 21.09 -7.06
C ASN A 263 -20.01 22.45 -6.87
N GLN A 264 -18.85 22.50 -6.20
CA GLN A 264 -18.11 23.74 -6.01
C GLN A 264 -17.52 24.27 -7.32
N ILE A 265 -16.96 23.40 -8.17
CA ILE A 265 -16.43 23.80 -9.47
C ILE A 265 -17.54 24.32 -10.39
N GLU A 266 -18.73 23.73 -10.34
CA GLU A 266 -19.90 24.22 -11.09
C GLU A 266 -20.37 25.59 -10.57
N ALA A 267 -20.41 25.78 -9.25
CA ALA A 267 -20.77 27.06 -8.63
C ALA A 267 -19.77 28.19 -8.95
N GLU A 268 -18.48 27.89 -9.14
CA GLU A 268 -17.48 28.88 -9.56
C GLU A 268 -17.55 29.24 -11.06
N LYS A 269 -18.22 28.41 -11.87
CA LYS A 269 -18.40 28.64 -13.32
C LYS A 269 -19.68 29.42 -13.67
N GLY A 270 -20.65 29.47 -12.75
CA GLY A 270 -21.93 30.20 -12.90
C GLY A 270 -21.84 31.64 -12.44
#